data_AF-A0AAW0B5X1-F1
#
_entry.id   AF-A0AAW0B5X1-F1
#
_cell.length_a   1.000
_cell.length_b   1.000
_cell.length_c   1.000
_cell.angle_alpha   90.00
_cell.angle_beta   90.00
_cell.angle_gamma   90.00
#
_symmetry.space_group_name_H-M   'P 1'
#
loop_
_entity.id
_entity.type
_entity.pdbx_description
1 polymer ?
#
loop_
_entity_poly.entity_id
_entity_poly.type
_entity_poly.pdbx_seq_one_letter_code
_entity_poly.pdbx_strand_id
1 'polypeptide(L)'
;DFTDGQTHLDILKCIVYILCEILPPKSTLIPCIRALLKCRMLLGLRVMTTSRQLVVQQCIEDYEKWCKRVSEDYDKNFKFPKQHYLIHALDDVRLKGVLRNGTTRTGEGIHQEVKQHYGQTN
;
A
#
# COMPACT_ATOMS: atom_id res chain seq x y z
N ASP A 1 21.64 3.85 -0.85
CA ASP A 1 20.86 2.60 -0.71
C ASP A 1 19.50 2.72 -1.37
N PHE A 2 19.25 1.90 -2.38
CA PHE A 2 17.91 1.77 -2.95
C PHE A 2 17.06 1.03 -1.92
N THR A 3 16.07 1.70 -1.32
CA THR A 3 15.10 1.04 -0.45
C THR A 3 14.35 0.00 -1.29
N ASP A 4 14.64 -1.28 -1.05
CA ASP A 4 13.99 -2.37 -1.74
C ASP A 4 12.47 -2.36 -1.45
N GLY A 5 11.66 -2.70 -2.45
CA GLY A 5 10.22 -2.84 -2.30
C GLY A 5 9.86 -3.85 -1.22
N GLN A 6 10.72 -4.85 -0.97
CA GLN A 6 10.55 -5.80 0.11
C GLN A 6 10.73 -5.15 1.49
N THR A 7 11.76 -4.32 1.68
CA THR A 7 11.99 -3.57 2.93
C THR A 7 10.78 -2.73 3.31
N HIS A 8 10.19 -2.02 2.35
CA HIS A 8 8.97 -1.25 2.60
C HIS A 8 7.80 -2.13 3.07
N LEU A 9 7.60 -3.31 2.47
CA LEU A 9 6.54 -4.23 2.88
C LEU A 9 6.79 -4.83 4.27
N ASP A 10 8.06 -5.09 4.61
CA ASP A 10 8.41 -5.64 5.92
C ASP A 10 8.22 -4.60 7.04
N ILE A 11 8.57 -3.34 6.79
CA ILE A 11 8.25 -2.23 7.71
C ILE A 11 6.73 -2.14 7.93
N LEU A 12 5.93 -2.20 6.86
CA LEU A 12 4.48 -2.10 6.97
C LEU A 12 3.85 -3.18 7.85
N LYS A 13 4.46 -4.37 7.98
CA LYS A 13 3.92 -5.45 8.83
C LYS A 13 4.02 -5.14 10.32
N CYS A 14 5.08 -4.44 10.76
CA CYS A 14 5.36 -4.21 12.18
C CYS A 14 5.13 -2.75 12.63
N ILE A 15 5.02 -1.80 11.70
CA ILE A 15 5.01 -0.36 12.01
C ILE A 15 3.92 0.06 13.01
N VAL A 16 2.73 -0.57 12.99
CA VAL A 16 1.65 -0.19 13.92
C VAL A 16 2.03 -0.46 15.37
N TYR A 17 2.72 -1.57 15.64
CA TYR A 17 3.14 -1.90 17.00
C TYR A 17 4.20 -0.94 17.50
N ILE A 18 5.17 -0.60 16.63
CA ILE A 18 6.23 0.35 16.94
C ILE A 18 5.66 1.75 17.20
N LEU A 19 4.72 2.19 16.37
CA LEU A 19 4.12 3.53 16.50
C LEU A 19 3.26 3.69 17.75
N CYS A 20 2.65 2.62 18.28
CA CYS A 20 1.91 2.68 19.54
C CYS A 20 2.83 3.01 20.74
N GLU A 21 4.10 2.63 20.69
CA GLU A 21 5.08 2.88 21.75
C GLU A 21 5.74 4.27 21.62
N ILE A 22 5.88 4.78 20.40
CA ILE A 22 6.59 6.04 20.13
C ILE A 22 5.65 7.24 20.14
N LEU A 23 4.43 7.09 19.60
CA LEU A 23 3.51 8.21 19.44
C LEU A 23 2.69 8.45 20.71
N PRO A 24 2.30 9.72 20.96
CA PRO A 24 1.46 10.04 22.10
C PRO A 24 0.10 9.31 22.02
N PRO A 25 -0.51 9.01 23.18
CA PRO A 25 -1.87 8.50 23.23
C PRO A 25 -2.82 9.37 22.40
N LYS A 26 -3.72 8.73 21.64
CA LYS A 26 -4.72 9.38 20.75
C LYS A 26 -4.15 10.02 19.47
N SER A 27 -2.88 9.79 19.11
CA SER A 27 -2.38 10.22 17.80
C SER A 27 -3.26 9.69 16.65
N THR A 28 -3.66 10.57 15.73
CA THR A 28 -4.45 10.24 14.54
C THR A 28 -3.66 9.47 13.48
N LEU A 29 -2.33 9.44 13.58
CA LEU A 29 -1.45 8.69 12.69
C LEU A 29 -1.63 7.17 12.86
N ILE A 30 -1.79 6.68 14.09
CA ILE A 30 -1.97 5.25 14.37
C ILE A 30 -3.19 4.67 13.64
N PRO A 31 -4.42 5.21 13.80
CA PRO A 31 -5.57 4.68 13.10
C PRO A 31 -5.50 4.94 11.59
N CYS A 32 -4.87 6.02 11.13
CA CYS A 32 -4.65 6.29 9.69
C CYS A 32 -3.78 5.21 9.04
N ILE A 33 -2.62 4.89 9.64
CA ILE A 33 -1.72 3.85 9.15
C ILE A 33 -2.37 2.47 9.24
N ARG A 34 -3.11 2.19 10.31
CA ARG A 34 -3.87 0.95 10.44
C ARG A 34 -4.92 0.80 9.33
N ALA A 35 -5.63 1.87 8.97
CA ALA A 35 -6.59 1.85 7.87
C ALA A 35 -5.90 1.60 6.52
N LEU A 36 -4.79 2.30 6.24
CA LEU A 36 -3.98 2.07 5.04
C LEU A 36 -3.54 0.60 4.91
N LEU A 37 -3.04 0.01 6.00
CA LEU A 37 -2.58 -1.38 6.02
C LEU A 37 -3.70 -2.37 5.73
N LYS A 38 -4.88 -2.17 6.32
CA LYS A 38 -6.07 -2.98 6.02
C LYS A 38 -6.39 -2.93 4.52
N CYS A 39 -6.38 -1.74 3.92
CA CYS A 39 -6.76 -1.59 2.51
C CYS A 39 -5.72 -2.26 1.61
N ARG A 40 -4.42 -2.08 1.90
CA ARG A 40 -3.34 -2.76 1.16
C ARG A 40 -3.42 -4.28 1.29
N MET A 41 -3.71 -4.79 2.47
CA MET A 41 -3.85 -6.23 2.71
C MET A 41 -5.00 -6.82 1.88
N LEU A 42 -6.16 -6.17 1.89
CA LEU A 42 -7.33 -6.62 1.13
C LEU A 42 -7.13 -6.51 -0.38
N LEU A 43 -6.57 -5.40 -0.86
CA LEU A 43 -6.24 -5.19 -2.27
C LEU A 43 -5.14 -6.15 -2.79
N GLY A 44 -4.33 -6.70 -1.88
CA GLY A 44 -3.32 -7.72 -2.19
C GLY A 44 -3.84 -9.15 -2.29
N LEU A 45 -5.13 -9.39 -2.06
CA LEU A 45 -5.72 -10.74 -2.13
C LEU A 45 -5.69 -11.28 -3.57
N ARG A 46 -5.44 -12.59 -3.69
CA ARG A 46 -5.45 -13.29 -4.99
C ARG A 46 -6.84 -13.47 -5.60
N VAL A 47 -7.89 -13.30 -4.80
CA VAL A 47 -9.29 -13.46 -5.22
C VAL A 47 -10.11 -12.32 -4.64
N MET A 48 -10.78 -11.56 -5.50
CA MET A 48 -11.56 -10.37 -5.16
C MET A 48 -13.04 -10.56 -5.51
N THR A 49 -13.77 -11.32 -4.68
CA THR A 49 -15.23 -11.47 -4.79
C THR A 49 -15.94 -10.14 -4.57
N THR A 50 -17.20 -10.03 -5.01
CA THR A 50 -18.03 -8.83 -4.78
C THR A 50 -18.11 -8.44 -3.30
N SER A 51 -18.22 -9.42 -2.41
CA SER A 51 -18.21 -9.19 -0.95
C SER A 51 -16.89 -8.58 -0.45
N ARG A 52 -15.74 -9.05 -0.97
CA ARG A 52 -14.42 -8.48 -0.62
C ARG A 52 -14.24 -7.08 -1.19
N GLN A 53 -14.75 -6.83 -2.40
CA GLN A 53 -14.74 -5.50 -3.00
C GLN A 53 -15.53 -4.49 -2.15
N LEU A 54 -16.68 -4.91 -1.59
CA LEU A 54 -17.45 -4.07 -0.67
C LEU A 54 -16.68 -3.73 0.61
N VAL A 55 -15.97 -4.71 1.19
CA VAL A 55 -15.12 -4.48 2.37
C VAL A 55 -13.95 -3.54 2.04
N VAL A 56 -13.36 -3.66 0.85
CA VAL A 56 -12.32 -2.72 0.39
C VAL A 56 -12.87 -1.31 0.25
N GLN A 57 -14.07 -1.14 -0.31
CA GLN A 57 -14.72 0.16 -0.44
C GLN A 57 -14.87 0.84 0.94
N GLN A 58 -15.40 0.11 1.92
CA GLN A 58 -15.51 0.59 3.30
C GLN A 58 -14.15 0.93 3.92
N CYS A 59 -13.13 0.12 3.65
CA CYS A 59 -11.77 0.40 4.13
C CYS A 59 -11.22 1.70 3.55
N ILE A 60 -11.44 1.95 2.26
CA ILE A 60 -10.97 3.17 1.58
C ILE A 60 -11.65 4.40 2.19
N GLU A 61 -12.97 4.34 2.40
CA GLU A 61 -13.74 5.42 3.05
C GLU A 61 -13.24 5.70 4.47
N ASP A 62 -12.99 4.65 5.26
CA ASP A 62 -12.40 4.77 6.59
C ASP A 62 -11.01 5.41 6.54
N TYR A 63 -10.17 5.00 5.58
CA TYR A 63 -8.84 5.55 5.39
C TYR A 63 -8.88 7.04 5.00
N GLU A 64 -9.77 7.44 4.09
CA GLU A 64 -9.97 8.83 3.70
C GLU A 64 -10.39 9.71 4.89
N LYS A 65 -11.29 9.21 5.75
CA LYS A 65 -11.69 9.89 6.97
C LYS A 65 -10.49 10.17 7.89
N TRP A 66 -9.58 9.20 8.03
CA TRP A 66 -8.36 9.40 8.82
C TRP A 66 -7.33 10.31 8.14
N CYS A 67 -7.23 10.27 6.80
CA CYS A 67 -6.37 11.19 6.06
C CYS A 67 -6.79 12.64 6.31
N LYS A 68 -8.10 12.95 6.28
CA LYS A 68 -8.62 14.29 6.58
C LYS A 68 -8.23 14.76 7.98
N ARG A 69 -8.38 13.91 9.00
CA ARG A 69 -7.96 14.21 10.37
C ARG A 69 -6.45 14.45 10.50
N VAL A 70 -5.64 13.64 9.82
CA VAL A 70 -4.17 13.84 9.79
C VAL A 70 -3.80 15.14 9.07
N SER A 71 -4.54 15.54 8.03
CA SER A 71 -4.36 16.85 7.40
C SER A 71 -4.69 17.99 8.36
N GLU A 72 -5.75 17.87 9.16
CA GLU A 72 -6.12 18.86 10.18
C GLU A 72 -5.05 18.97 11.28
N ASP A 73 -4.51 17.84 11.77
CA ASP A 73 -3.57 17.82 12.88
C ASP A 73 -2.12 18.21 12.48
N TYR A 74 -1.71 17.90 11.25
CA TYR A 74 -0.30 17.98 10.81
C TYR A 74 -0.08 18.78 9.52
N ASP A 75 -1.10 19.44 8.98
CA ASP A 75 -1.06 20.14 7.68
C ASP A 75 -0.56 19.23 6.53
N LYS A 76 -0.84 17.92 6.64
CA LYS A 76 -0.35 16.94 5.67
C LYS A 76 -1.17 17.00 4.39
N ASN A 77 -0.52 17.35 3.29
CA ASN A 77 -1.12 17.22 1.96
C ASN A 77 -1.01 15.78 1.41
N PHE A 78 -2.15 15.17 1.12
CA PHE A 78 -2.27 13.82 0.52
C PHE A 78 -2.43 13.83 -1.01
N LYS A 79 -2.31 14.99 -1.67
CA LYS A 79 -2.40 15.12 -3.14
C LYS A 79 -1.12 14.65 -3.84
N PHE A 80 -0.92 13.34 -3.92
CA PHE A 80 0.17 12.74 -4.68
C PHE A 80 -0.27 11.46 -5.41
N PRO A 81 0.38 11.07 -6.53
CA PRO A 81 -0.11 9.99 -7.39
C PRO A 81 -0.33 8.65 -6.67
N LYS A 82 0.58 8.26 -5.78
CA LYS A 82 0.47 7.00 -5.02
C LYS A 82 -0.74 6.97 -4.08
N GLN A 83 -1.18 8.12 -3.55
CA GLN A 83 -2.41 8.22 -2.78
C GLN A 83 -3.62 8.11 -3.70
N HIS A 84 -3.61 8.88 -4.78
CA HIS A 84 -4.73 8.97 -5.72
C HIS A 84 -5.06 7.62 -6.36
N TYR A 85 -4.05 6.75 -6.53
CA TYR A 85 -4.22 5.38 -6.99
C TYR A 85 -5.26 4.58 -6.19
N LEU A 86 -5.38 4.78 -4.87
CA LEU A 86 -6.32 4.03 -4.03
C LEU A 86 -7.78 4.24 -4.45
N ILE A 87 -8.12 5.42 -4.99
CA ILE A 87 -9.47 5.75 -5.46
C ILE A 87 -9.84 4.90 -6.68
N HIS A 88 -8.88 4.62 -7.55
CA HIS A 88 -9.08 3.83 -8.78
C HIS A 88 -8.88 2.32 -8.56
N ALA A 89 -8.36 1.90 -7.40
CA ALA A 89 -7.95 0.53 -7.16
C ALA A 89 -9.09 -0.49 -7.33
N LEU A 90 -10.32 -0.13 -6.94
CA LEU A 90 -11.47 -1.01 -7.14
C LEU A 90 -11.95 -1.09 -8.59
N ASP A 91 -11.87 0.02 -9.33
CA ASP A 91 -12.22 0.03 -10.75
C ASP A 91 -11.19 -0.77 -11.56
N ASP A 92 -9.91 -0.66 -11.21
CA ASP A 92 -8.86 -1.54 -11.73
C ASP A 92 -9.17 -3.01 -11.43
N VAL A 93 -9.63 -3.34 -10.21
CA VAL A 93 -10.02 -4.72 -9.86
C VAL A 93 -11.18 -5.23 -10.73
N ARG A 94 -12.17 -4.37 -11.00
CA ARG A 94 -13.34 -4.73 -11.82
C ARG A 94 -13.00 -4.91 -13.30
N LEU A 95 -12.10 -4.07 -13.83
CA LEU A 95 -11.75 -4.05 -15.25
C LEU A 95 -10.62 -5.03 -15.61
N LYS A 96 -9.62 -5.17 -14.73
CA LYS A 96 -8.35 -5.87 -15.02
C LYS A 96 -8.15 -7.11 -14.13
N GLY A 97 -9.04 -7.35 -13.16
CA GLY A 97 -8.88 -8.39 -12.17
C GLY A 97 -7.94 -7.98 -11.04
N VAL A 98 -7.43 -8.95 -10.28
CA VAL A 98 -6.66 -8.66 -9.05
C VAL A 98 -5.40 -7.83 -9.35
N LEU A 99 -5.10 -6.85 -8.47
CA LEU A 99 -3.99 -5.90 -8.67
C LEU A 99 -2.62 -6.57 -8.82
N ARG A 100 -2.47 -7.78 -8.26
CA ARG A 100 -1.25 -8.58 -8.40
C ARG A 100 -0.89 -8.87 -9.87
N ASN A 101 -1.86 -8.91 -10.77
CA ASN A 101 -1.61 -9.15 -12.18
C ASN A 101 -0.98 -7.94 -12.88
N GLY A 102 -1.17 -6.73 -12.33
CA GLY A 102 -0.62 -5.49 -12.85
C GLY A 102 0.69 -5.05 -12.19
N THR A 103 1.34 -5.89 -11.36
CA THR A 103 2.60 -5.48 -10.71
C THR A 103 3.78 -5.59 -11.66
N THR A 104 4.75 -4.70 -11.53
CA THR A 104 6.05 -4.75 -12.21
C THR A 104 7.02 -5.75 -11.59
N ARG A 105 6.72 -6.34 -10.42
CA ARG A 105 7.67 -7.18 -9.65
C ARG A 105 8.23 -8.35 -10.45
N THR A 106 7.41 -8.99 -11.28
CA THR A 106 7.86 -10.09 -12.13
C THR A 106 8.90 -9.60 -13.14
N GLY A 107 8.64 -8.48 -13.82
CA GLY A 107 9.59 -7.89 -14.77
C GLY A 107 10.86 -7.36 -14.10
N GLU A 108 10.72 -6.72 -12.94
CA GLU A 108 11.86 -6.26 -12.12
C GLU A 108 12.76 -7.41 -11.65
N GLY A 109 12.17 -8.58 -11.34
CA GLY A 109 12.94 -9.79 -10.98
C GLY A 109 13.89 -10.24 -12.10
N ILE A 110 13.42 -10.20 -13.35
CA ILE A 110 14.23 -10.59 -14.52
C ILE A 110 15.46 -9.69 -14.69
N HIS A 111 15.37 -8.41 -14.33
CA HIS A 111 16.52 -7.50 -14.45
C HIS A 111 17.72 -7.93 -13.61
N GLN A 112 17.52 -8.61 -12.48
CA GLN A 112 18.61 -9.12 -11.65
C GLN A 112 19.36 -10.25 -12.37
N GLU A 113 18.63 -11.18 -12.97
CA GLU A 113 19.20 -12.30 -13.75
C GLU A 113 19.96 -11.77 -14.97
N VAL A 114 19.34 -10.85 -15.73
CA VAL A 114 19.98 -10.23 -16.91
C VAL A 114 21.29 -9.53 -16.54
N LYS A 115 21.31 -8.80 -15.42
CA LYS A 115 22.53 -8.13 -14.94
C LYS A 115 23.63 -9.12 -14.58
N GLN A 116 23.29 -10.25 -13.95
CA GLN A 116 24.26 -11.29 -13.62
C GLN A 116 24.84 -11.93 -14.88
N HIS A 117 24.00 -12.24 -15.87
CA HIS A 117 24.46 -12.79 -17.15
C HIS A 117 25.35 -11.82 -17.92
N TYR A 118 25.02 -10.52 -17.94
CA TYR A 118 25.85 -9.51 -18.60
C TYR A 118 27.27 -9.45 -18.01
N GLY A 119 27.41 -9.54 -16.68
CA GLY A 119 28.71 -9.57 -16.00
C GLY A 119 29.48 -10.88 -16.12
N GLN A 120 28.89 -11.92 -16.73
CA GLN A 120 29.61 -13.16 -17.08
C GLN A 120 30.18 -13.12 -18.50
N THR A 121 29.61 -12.28 -19.37
CA THR A 121 29.95 -12.24 -20.80
C THR A 121 30.80 -11.02 -21.20
N ASN A 122 31.00 -10.07 -20.29
CA ASN A 122 31.84 -8.88 -20.44
C ASN A 122 32.67 -8.67 -19.17
#